data_AF-A0A9P5JTU6-F1
#
_entry.id   AF-A0A9P5JTU6-F1
#
_cell.length_a   1.000
_cell.length_b   1.000
_cell.length_c   1.000
_cell.angle_alpha   90.00
_cell.angle_beta   90.00
_cell.angle_gamma   90.00
#
_symmetry.space_group_name_H-M   'P 1'
#
loop_
_entity.id
_entity.type
_entity.pdbx_description
1 polymer ?
#
loop_
_entity_poly.entity_id
_entity_poly.type
_entity_poly.pdbx_seq_one_letter_code
_entity_poly.pdbx_strand_id
1 'polypeptide(L)'
;MTPALAALARRHFELAQVLHCNGSSVDLQGNHRNSPLHPAAYHGDCEMVQILLNYGVDINVKNNDGTTPLVFALESCFSGLDPTVVRLLLDHGADLNIPKKSGTTPLHLASQLGRIEIVRLLVERGASGGGQDTWGSTPLDLASGEHSDEIIKLLEHRAK
;
A
#
# COMPACT_ATOMS: atom_id res chain seq x y z
N MET A 1 13.68 31.18 -17.39
CA MET A 1 13.04 29.85 -17.26
C MET A 1 12.60 29.71 -15.81
N THR A 2 11.30 29.66 -15.53
CA THR A 2 10.80 29.68 -14.14
C THR A 2 10.94 28.30 -13.49
N PRO A 3 11.15 28.21 -12.16
CA PRO A 3 11.21 26.93 -11.44
C PRO A 3 9.99 26.03 -11.69
N ALA A 4 8.81 26.65 -11.85
CA ALA A 4 7.56 25.96 -12.15
C ALA A 4 7.57 25.25 -13.52
N LEU A 5 8.19 25.85 -14.55
CA LEU A 5 8.30 25.24 -15.88
C LEU A 5 9.28 24.05 -15.88
N ALA A 6 10.33 24.10 -15.05
CA ALA A 6 11.27 23.00 -14.87
C ALA A 6 10.66 21.83 -14.07
N ALA A 7 9.82 22.12 -13.08
CA ALA A 7 9.09 21.11 -12.31
C ALA A 7 8.03 20.41 -13.17
N LEU A 8 7.30 21.15 -14.01
CA LEU A 8 6.38 20.59 -14.99
C LEU A 8 7.11 19.72 -16.02
N ALA A 9 8.23 20.19 -16.58
CA ALA A 9 9.02 19.39 -17.52
C ALA A 9 9.55 18.08 -16.91
N ARG A 10 9.96 18.10 -15.62
CA ARG A 10 10.32 16.88 -14.88
C ARG A 10 9.14 15.95 -14.65
N ARG A 11 8.00 16.47 -14.18
CA ARG A 11 6.75 15.70 -14.02
C ARG A 11 6.30 15.05 -15.33
N HIS A 12 6.37 15.78 -16.43
CA HIS A 12 6.02 15.26 -17.76
C HIS A 12 7.03 14.23 -18.28
N PHE A 13 8.31 14.36 -17.95
CA PHE A 13 9.34 13.38 -18.32
C PHE A 13 9.22 12.07 -17.53
N GLU A 14 8.98 12.16 -16.21
CA GLU A 14 8.68 11.00 -15.37
C GLU A 14 7.38 10.32 -15.81
N LEU A 15 6.31 11.08 -16.03
CA LEU A 15 5.05 10.56 -16.59
C LEU A 15 5.23 9.92 -17.96
N ALA A 16 6.06 10.48 -18.84
CA ALA A 16 6.35 9.90 -20.15
C ALA A 16 7.13 8.58 -20.04
N GLN A 17 8.03 8.43 -19.06
CA GLN A 17 8.69 7.16 -18.78
C GLN A 17 7.71 6.13 -18.19
N VAL A 18 6.77 6.56 -17.33
CA VAL A 18 5.66 5.72 -16.82
C VAL A 18 4.75 5.23 -17.94
N LEU A 19 4.40 6.10 -18.90
CA LEU A 19 3.50 5.79 -20.01
C LEU A 19 4.14 4.95 -21.11
N HIS A 20 5.47 5.03 -21.29
CA HIS A 20 6.20 4.16 -22.22
C HIS A 20 6.23 2.69 -21.76
N CYS A 21 5.68 2.42 -20.59
CA CYS A 21 5.84 1.21 -19.82
C CYS A 21 4.52 0.45 -19.61
N ASN A 22 3.63 0.42 -20.63
CA ASN A 22 2.50 -0.52 -20.76
C ASN A 22 2.92 -2.02 -20.79
N GLY A 23 3.95 -2.39 -20.02
CA GLY A 23 4.56 -3.70 -19.91
C GLY A 23 5.94 -3.74 -19.23
N SER A 24 6.60 -2.59 -18.99
CA SER A 24 8.01 -2.56 -18.54
C SER A 24 8.23 -1.74 -17.27
N SER A 25 9.07 -2.26 -16.38
CA SER A 25 9.49 -1.67 -15.11
C SER A 25 10.08 -0.27 -15.29
N VAL A 26 9.54 0.77 -14.63
CA VAL A 26 10.27 2.03 -14.45
C VAL A 26 11.20 1.85 -13.26
N ASP A 27 12.38 1.33 -13.55
CA ASP A 27 13.44 1.16 -12.55
C ASP A 27 14.19 2.49 -12.40
N LEU A 28 14.05 3.13 -11.24
CA LEU A 28 14.79 4.33 -10.92
C LEU A 28 15.83 4.16 -9.81
N GLN A 29 15.98 2.99 -9.16
CA GLN A 29 17.12 2.70 -8.26
C GLN A 29 17.12 1.33 -7.53
N GLY A 30 16.42 0.28 -8.00
CA GLY A 30 16.50 -1.00 -7.28
C GLY A 30 15.86 -2.17 -8.01
N ASN A 31 16.55 -3.31 -7.96
CA ASN A 31 16.21 -4.61 -8.57
C ASN A 31 14.85 -5.23 -8.13
N HIS A 32 13.90 -4.45 -7.62
CA HIS A 32 12.62 -4.90 -7.08
C HIS A 32 11.47 -4.86 -8.08
N ARG A 33 11.66 -4.39 -9.33
CA ARG A 33 10.61 -4.37 -10.37
C ARG A 33 9.34 -3.63 -9.92
N ASN A 34 9.53 -2.52 -9.20
CA ASN A 34 8.45 -1.67 -8.73
C ASN A 34 7.77 -0.97 -9.91
N SER A 35 6.44 -0.90 -9.88
CA SER A 35 5.71 0.07 -10.72
C SER A 35 5.84 1.47 -10.11
N PRO A 36 5.61 2.55 -10.88
CA PRO A 36 5.56 3.92 -10.35
C PRO A 36 4.55 4.13 -9.22
N LEU A 37 3.51 3.29 -9.16
CA LEU A 37 2.49 3.34 -8.11
C LEU A 37 3.05 2.90 -6.74
N HIS A 38 4.08 2.05 -6.72
CA HIS A 38 4.72 1.62 -5.47
C HIS A 38 5.37 2.80 -4.71
N PRO A 39 6.40 3.50 -5.24
CA PRO A 39 7.03 4.59 -4.51
C PRO A 39 6.04 5.73 -4.22
N ALA A 40 5.10 6.04 -5.12
CA ALA A 40 4.05 7.02 -4.85
C ALA A 40 3.21 6.65 -3.63
N ALA A 41 2.79 5.37 -3.53
CA ALA A 41 2.04 4.85 -2.40
C ALA A 41 2.89 4.83 -1.10
N TYR A 42 4.15 4.39 -1.17
CA TYR A 42 5.08 4.35 -0.03
C TYR A 42 5.33 5.75 0.56
N HIS A 43 5.45 6.77 -0.28
CA HIS A 43 5.64 8.16 0.14
C HIS A 43 4.35 8.88 0.51
N GLY A 44 3.18 8.25 0.35
CA GLY A 44 1.88 8.88 0.60
C GLY A 44 1.54 10.01 -0.37
N ASP A 45 2.16 10.05 -1.56
CA ASP A 45 1.95 11.09 -2.56
C ASP A 45 0.59 10.87 -3.26
N CYS A 46 -0.47 11.38 -2.63
CA CYS A 46 -1.84 11.21 -3.08
C CYS A 46 -2.07 11.83 -4.48
N GLU A 47 -1.40 12.94 -4.80
CA GLU A 47 -1.51 13.56 -6.12
C GLU A 47 -0.93 12.63 -7.19
N MET A 48 0.28 12.11 -6.97
CA MET A 48 0.90 11.17 -7.89
C MET A 48 0.11 9.87 -8.01
N VAL A 49 -0.37 9.30 -6.90
CA VAL A 49 -1.25 8.12 -6.91
C VAL A 49 -2.49 8.36 -7.77
N GLN A 50 -3.18 9.49 -7.59
CA GLN A 50 -4.37 9.81 -8.38
C GLN A 50 -4.06 9.95 -9.87
N ILE A 51 -2.95 10.62 -10.22
CA ILE A 51 -2.52 10.76 -11.61
C ILE A 51 -2.26 9.39 -12.23
N LEU A 52 -1.49 8.54 -11.56
CA LEU A 52 -1.13 7.21 -12.05
C LEU A 52 -2.36 6.33 -12.26
N LEU A 53 -3.31 6.33 -11.31
CA LEU A 53 -4.56 5.58 -11.42
C LEU A 53 -5.44 6.08 -12.58
N ASN A 54 -5.48 7.39 -12.82
CA ASN A 54 -6.20 7.97 -13.97
C ASN A 54 -5.59 7.55 -15.32
N TYR A 55 -4.31 7.17 -15.35
CA TYR A 55 -3.65 6.61 -16.53
C TYR A 55 -3.88 5.10 -16.70
N GLY A 56 -4.66 4.46 -15.82
CA GLY A 56 -5.03 3.05 -15.94
C GLY A 56 -3.90 2.08 -15.61
N VAL A 57 -2.93 2.48 -14.78
CA VAL A 57 -1.94 1.54 -14.25
C VAL A 57 -2.65 0.46 -13.42
N ASP A 58 -2.12 -0.77 -13.45
CA ASP A 58 -2.63 -1.84 -12.61
C ASP A 58 -2.39 -1.51 -11.12
N ILE A 59 -3.49 -1.32 -10.37
CA ILE A 59 -3.48 -0.98 -8.95
C ILE A 59 -2.97 -2.13 -8.06
N ASN A 60 -3.08 -3.37 -8.56
CA ASN A 60 -2.70 -4.60 -7.84
C ASN A 60 -1.37 -5.19 -8.34
N VAL A 61 -0.62 -4.41 -9.13
CA VAL A 61 0.68 -4.81 -9.68
C VAL A 61 1.62 -5.27 -8.56
N LYS A 62 2.22 -6.44 -8.73
CA LYS A 62 3.19 -7.00 -7.79
C LYS A 62 4.62 -6.70 -8.21
N ASN A 63 5.42 -6.25 -7.26
CA ASN A 63 6.86 -6.17 -7.42
C ASN A 63 7.53 -7.56 -7.24
N ASN A 64 8.87 -7.62 -7.28
CA ASN A 64 9.63 -8.86 -7.12
C ASN A 64 9.46 -9.53 -5.75
N ASP A 65 8.99 -8.80 -4.73
CA ASP A 65 8.71 -9.33 -3.39
C ASP A 65 7.24 -9.77 -3.24
N GLY A 66 6.47 -9.70 -4.33
CA GLY A 66 5.04 -9.98 -4.36
C GLY A 66 4.20 -8.87 -3.70
N THR A 67 4.84 -7.75 -3.37
CA THR A 67 4.21 -6.62 -2.69
C THR A 67 3.39 -5.80 -3.69
N THR A 68 2.17 -5.42 -3.30
CA THR A 68 1.32 -4.48 -4.05
C THR A 68 1.54 -3.04 -3.57
N PRO A 69 1.14 -2.02 -4.34
CA PRO A 69 1.20 -0.63 -3.88
C PRO A 69 0.47 -0.39 -2.55
N LEU A 70 -0.65 -1.08 -2.31
CA LEU A 70 -1.37 -1.01 -1.04
C LEU A 70 -0.52 -1.53 0.14
N VAL A 71 0.11 -2.69 -0.01
CA VAL A 71 1.01 -3.24 1.03
C VAL A 71 2.22 -2.33 1.21
N PHE A 72 2.77 -1.79 0.13
CA PHE A 72 3.94 -0.91 0.17
C PHE A 72 3.66 0.43 0.85
N ALA A 73 2.43 0.98 0.72
CA ALA A 73 2.00 2.16 1.49
C ALA A 73 2.08 1.93 3.01
N LEU A 74 1.76 0.71 3.46
CA LEU A 74 1.77 0.35 4.88
C LEU A 74 3.18 0.15 5.43
N GLU A 75 4.13 -0.26 4.60
CA GLU A 75 5.54 -0.43 4.97
C GLU A 75 6.28 0.90 5.17
N SER A 76 5.64 2.05 4.90
CA SER A 76 6.30 3.34 5.10
C SER A 76 6.69 3.53 6.56
N CYS A 77 7.96 3.88 6.78
CA CYS A 77 8.55 4.12 8.10
C CYS A 77 8.17 5.49 8.70
N PHE A 78 7.28 6.25 8.06
CA PHE A 78 6.85 7.55 8.58
C PHE A 78 5.91 7.33 9.77
N SER A 79 6.35 7.80 10.95
CA SER A 79 5.50 7.88 12.13
C SER A 79 4.32 8.80 11.81
N GLY A 80 3.11 8.25 11.80
CA GLY A 80 1.90 8.99 11.41
C GLY A 80 1.52 8.88 9.95
N LEU A 81 1.72 7.72 9.31
CA LEU A 81 1.15 7.44 7.97
C LEU A 81 -0.31 7.89 7.95
N ASP A 82 -0.59 8.89 7.12
CA ASP A 82 -1.94 9.35 6.83
C ASP A 82 -2.70 8.22 6.12
N PRO A 83 -3.84 7.75 6.65
CA PRO A 83 -4.66 6.72 5.99
C PRO A 83 -5.23 7.19 4.65
N THR A 84 -5.07 8.46 4.26
CA THR A 84 -5.56 9.01 2.99
C THR A 84 -5.06 8.24 1.77
N VAL A 85 -3.77 7.90 1.69
CA VAL A 85 -3.26 7.12 0.53
C VAL A 85 -3.83 5.71 0.50
N VAL A 86 -3.99 5.08 1.66
CA VAL A 86 -4.59 3.75 1.79
C VAL A 86 -6.04 3.79 1.36
N ARG A 87 -6.80 4.78 1.84
CA ARG A 87 -8.20 5.01 1.47
C ARG A 87 -8.33 5.25 -0.03
N LEU A 88 -7.47 6.10 -0.60
CA LEU A 88 -7.45 6.40 -2.03
C LEU A 88 -7.25 5.14 -2.88
N LEU A 89 -6.28 4.29 -2.52
CA LEU A 89 -6.04 3.02 -3.22
C LEU A 89 -7.24 2.07 -3.09
N LEU A 90 -7.82 1.94 -1.90
CA LEU A 90 -9.00 1.09 -1.69
C LEU A 90 -10.24 1.61 -2.44
N ASP A 91 -10.43 2.92 -2.53
CA ASP A 91 -11.53 3.54 -3.27
C ASP A 91 -11.41 3.32 -4.79
N HIS A 92 -10.19 3.13 -5.30
CA HIS A 92 -9.92 2.75 -6.68
C HIS A 92 -9.84 1.23 -6.91
N GLY A 93 -10.25 0.42 -5.92
CA GLY A 93 -10.37 -1.04 -6.06
C GLY A 93 -9.09 -1.83 -5.81
N ALA A 94 -8.15 -1.30 -5.03
CA ALA A 94 -7.02 -2.08 -4.56
C ALA A 94 -7.51 -3.31 -3.76
N ASP A 95 -6.99 -4.49 -4.08
CA ASP A 95 -7.33 -5.72 -3.38
C ASP A 95 -6.54 -5.80 -2.06
N LEU A 96 -7.29 -5.69 -0.98
CA LEU A 96 -6.82 -5.67 0.40
C LEU A 96 -6.50 -7.06 0.98
N ASN A 97 -6.73 -8.14 0.22
CA ASN A 97 -6.44 -9.51 0.63
C ASN A 97 -5.20 -10.09 -0.03
N ILE A 98 -4.55 -9.37 -0.96
CA ILE A 98 -3.34 -9.85 -1.62
C ILE A 98 -2.16 -9.86 -0.63
N PRO A 99 -1.57 -11.03 -0.32
CA PRO A 99 -0.36 -11.08 0.49
C PRO A 99 0.90 -10.83 -0.34
N LYS A 100 1.95 -10.31 0.31
CA LYS A 100 3.32 -10.39 -0.24
C LYS A 100 3.86 -11.82 -0.12
N LYS A 101 5.06 -12.09 -0.67
CA LYS A 101 5.64 -13.46 -0.69
C LYS A 101 5.76 -14.14 0.68
N SER A 102 5.88 -13.38 1.76
CA SER A 102 5.90 -13.90 3.13
C SER A 102 4.52 -14.31 3.67
N GLY A 103 3.45 -14.25 2.87
CA GLY A 103 2.07 -14.50 3.32
C GLY A 103 1.46 -13.32 4.09
N THR A 104 2.22 -12.27 4.36
CA THR A 104 1.76 -11.08 5.09
C THR A 104 0.78 -10.28 4.23
N THR A 105 -0.46 -10.12 4.72
CA THR A 105 -1.51 -9.28 4.08
C THR A 105 -1.44 -7.83 4.60
N PRO A 106 -2.15 -6.88 3.96
CA PRO A 106 -2.31 -5.53 4.49
C PRO A 106 -2.77 -5.49 5.96
N LEU A 107 -3.68 -6.40 6.35
CA LEU A 107 -4.19 -6.46 7.72
C LEU A 107 -3.12 -6.93 8.72
N HIS A 108 -2.24 -7.86 8.35
CA HIS A 108 -1.11 -8.27 9.20
C HIS A 108 -0.21 -7.07 9.52
N LEU A 109 0.18 -6.29 8.50
CA LEU A 109 1.03 -5.11 8.69
C LEU A 109 0.34 -4.03 9.53
N ALA A 110 -0.93 -3.74 9.27
CA ALA A 110 -1.67 -2.73 10.02
C ALA A 110 -1.76 -3.09 11.51
N SER A 111 -2.01 -4.36 11.83
CA SER A 111 -2.01 -4.89 13.20
C SER A 111 -0.63 -4.83 13.86
N GLN A 112 0.40 -5.28 13.14
CA GLN A 112 1.79 -5.29 13.63
C GLN A 112 2.29 -3.88 13.96
N LEU A 113 1.91 -2.90 13.15
CA LEU A 113 2.29 -1.50 13.32
C LEU A 113 1.39 -0.74 14.30
N GLY A 114 0.35 -1.37 14.87
CA GLY A 114 -0.57 -0.73 15.80
C GLY A 114 -1.41 0.40 15.18
N ARG A 115 -1.59 0.40 13.86
CA ARG A 115 -2.26 1.49 13.11
C ARG A 115 -3.77 1.31 13.12
N ILE A 116 -4.39 1.63 14.26
CA ILE A 116 -5.82 1.38 14.53
C ILE A 116 -6.76 1.92 13.45
N GLU A 117 -6.52 3.12 12.92
CA GLU A 117 -7.37 3.71 11.88
C GLU A 117 -7.34 2.90 10.57
N ILE A 118 -6.18 2.36 10.22
CA ILE A 118 -6.00 1.51 9.04
C ILE A 118 -6.61 0.14 9.29
N VAL A 119 -6.42 -0.45 10.48
CA VAL A 119 -7.08 -1.71 10.86
C VAL A 119 -8.59 -1.56 10.72
N ARG A 120 -9.17 -0.50 11.28
CA ARG A 120 -10.60 -0.20 11.18
C ARG A 120 -11.05 -0.10 9.71
N LEU A 121 -10.34 0.69 8.90
CA LEU A 121 -10.63 0.84 7.48
C LEU A 121 -10.60 -0.49 6.73
N LEU A 122 -9.57 -1.31 6.93
CA LEU A 122 -9.43 -2.61 6.26
C LEU A 122 -10.53 -3.59 6.69
N VAL A 123 -10.85 -3.64 7.99
CA VAL A 123 -11.93 -4.47 8.53
C VAL A 123 -13.28 -4.06 7.94
N GLU A 124 -13.61 -2.77 7.96
CA GLU A 124 -14.83 -2.20 7.37
C GLU A 124 -14.95 -2.56 5.88
N ARG A 125 -13.83 -2.58 5.14
CA ARG A 125 -13.78 -2.92 3.72
C ARG A 125 -13.77 -4.41 3.41
N GLY A 126 -13.84 -5.28 4.43
CA GLY A 126 -13.97 -6.73 4.19
C GLY A 126 -12.66 -7.52 4.23
N ALA A 127 -11.61 -7.00 4.88
CA ALA A 127 -10.35 -7.75 5.03
C ALA A 127 -10.54 -9.12 5.69
N SER A 128 -9.93 -10.14 5.10
CA SER A 128 -9.85 -11.48 5.67
C SER A 128 -8.89 -11.47 6.86
N GLY A 129 -9.44 -11.72 8.06
CA GLY A 129 -8.70 -11.69 9.33
C GLY A 129 -8.14 -13.02 9.79
N GLY A 130 -8.44 -14.13 9.13
CA GLY A 130 -8.10 -15.48 9.60
C GLY A 130 -6.91 -16.15 8.90
N GLY A 131 -6.35 -15.53 7.85
CA GLY A 131 -5.20 -16.10 7.14
C GLY A 131 -3.93 -16.01 7.98
N GLN A 132 -3.12 -17.08 8.00
CA GLN A 132 -1.80 -17.09 8.61
C GLN A 132 -0.73 -16.68 7.59
N ASP A 133 0.27 -15.92 8.05
CA ASP A 133 1.49 -15.69 7.29
C ASP A 133 2.42 -16.92 7.30
N THR A 134 3.58 -16.81 6.66
CA THR A 134 4.56 -17.91 6.57
C THR A 134 5.18 -18.31 7.92
N TRP A 135 5.02 -17.49 8.97
CA TRP A 135 5.43 -17.81 10.34
C TRP A 135 4.29 -18.42 11.16
N GLY A 136 3.10 -18.59 10.58
CA GLY A 136 1.92 -19.10 11.27
C GLY A 136 1.17 -18.05 12.10
N SER A 137 1.51 -16.76 11.96
CA SER A 137 0.86 -15.69 12.70
C SER A 137 -0.36 -15.17 11.95
N THR A 138 -1.46 -14.95 12.64
CA THR A 138 -2.62 -14.21 12.13
C THR A 138 -2.46 -12.70 12.38
N PRO A 139 -3.27 -11.83 11.74
CA PRO A 139 -3.29 -10.41 12.10
C PRO A 139 -3.65 -10.14 13.56
N LEU A 140 -4.38 -11.05 14.22
CA LEU A 140 -4.70 -10.98 15.64
C LEU A 140 -3.42 -11.22 16.48
N ASP A 141 -2.65 -12.25 16.14
CA ASP A 141 -1.41 -12.62 16.85
C ASP A 141 -0.34 -11.53 16.76
N LEU A 142 -0.37 -10.75 15.67
CA LEU A 142 0.58 -9.65 15.44
C LEU A 142 0.15 -8.32 16.06
N ALA A 143 -1.04 -8.22 16.66
CA ALA A 143 -1.52 -6.96 17.24
C ALA A 143 -0.55 -6.43 18.30
N SER A 144 0.07 -5.28 18.03
CA SER A 144 1.12 -4.70 18.87
C SER A 144 0.97 -3.18 19.00
N GLY A 145 1.75 -2.58 19.91
CA GLY A 145 1.73 -1.15 20.22
C GLY A 145 0.64 -0.73 21.20
N GLU A 146 0.48 0.58 21.37
CA GLU A 146 -0.42 1.19 22.37
C GLU A 146 -1.91 0.85 22.13
N HIS A 147 -2.29 0.53 20.89
CA HIS A 147 -3.68 0.22 20.52
C HIS A 147 -3.97 -1.28 20.37
N SER A 148 -3.06 -2.15 20.83
CA SER A 148 -3.19 -3.61 20.68
C SER A 148 -4.53 -4.15 21.21
N ASP A 149 -4.97 -3.72 22.40
CA ASP A 149 -6.26 -4.13 22.98
C ASP A 149 -7.47 -3.77 22.11
N GLU A 150 -7.45 -2.61 21.45
CA GLU A 150 -8.54 -2.18 20.58
C GLU A 150 -8.51 -2.93 19.25
N ILE A 151 -7.32 -3.17 18.69
CA ILE A 151 -7.12 -3.98 17.48
C ILE A 151 -7.61 -5.40 17.70
N ILE A 152 -7.27 -6.03 18.84
CA ILE A 152 -7.73 -7.37 19.19
C ILE A 152 -9.26 -7.41 19.22
N LYS A 153 -9.92 -6.46 19.90
CA LYS A 153 -11.38 -6.38 19.95
C LYS A 153 -12.02 -6.23 18.57
N LEU A 154 -11.44 -5.40 17.70
CA LEU A 154 -11.93 -5.22 16.33
C LEU A 154 -11.84 -6.51 15.50
N LEU A 155 -10.75 -7.26 15.65
CA LEU A 155 -10.50 -8.48 14.89
C LEU A 155 -11.30 -9.68 15.43
N GLU A 156 -11.46 -9.82 16.75
CA GLU A 156 -12.25 -10.88 17.37
C GLU A 156 -13.73 -10.82 16.96
N HIS A 157 -14.29 -9.62 16.82
CA HIS A 157 -15.70 -9.44 16.44
C HIS A 157 -16.02 -9.89 15.00
N ARG A 158 -14.99 -10.19 14.20
CA ARG A 158 -15.09 -10.63 12.79
C ARG A 158 -14.71 -12.09 12.59
N ALA A 159 -14.18 -12.77 13.61
CA ALA A 159 -13.78 -14.17 13.57
C ALA A 159 -14.92 -15.15 13.95
N LYS A 160 -16.12 -14.64 14.27
CA LYS A 160 -17.35 -15.40 14.52
C LYS A 160 -18.30 -15.31 13.34
#